data_AF-A0A345BVQ2-F1
#
_entry.id   AF-A0A345BVQ2-F1
#
_cell.length_a   1.000
_cell.length_b   1.000
_cell.length_c   1.000
_cell.angle_alpha   90.00
_cell.angle_beta   90.00
_cell.angle_gamma   90.00
#
_symmetry.space_group_name_H-M   'P 1'
#
loop_
_entity.id
_entity.type
_entity.pdbx_description
1 polymer ?
#
loop_
_entity_poly.entity_id
_entity_poly.type
_entity_poly.pdbx_seq_one_letter_code
_entity_poly.pdbx_strand_id
1 'polypeptide(L)'
;MKNELPFQPPKTREWNAKVFAMPRIPRSNKGYPDSLSEILRAVHDRIPKNTIIKIPGSNSNNSLEDLCITLRPMGFVYQNSPGSDWELSDEAQYWLESQDNIYLALYLNANIRFITELVDNLSQASNTRDILEIANDVYFLGWKGKSQIHDRLQWLRDLGLVEYQDHVQQYSVSTLGEKFLSVSNPVNPEALIINTDETTDEERVPVSDWALDLCNLSEQELQSRDPSIGYIPGNNNEIYQRSNRF
;
A
#
# COMPACT_ATOMS: atom_id res chain seq x y z
N MET A 1 -12.56 14.66 -33.39
CA MET A 1 -11.54 13.62 -33.16
C MET A 1 -11.15 13.71 -31.70
N LYS A 2 -11.41 12.69 -30.87
CA LYS A 2 -10.79 12.63 -29.54
C LYS A 2 -9.30 12.41 -29.78
N ASN A 3 -8.45 13.32 -29.33
CA ASN A 3 -7.02 13.05 -29.26
C ASN A 3 -6.86 11.89 -28.29
N GLU A 4 -6.55 10.69 -28.79
CA GLU A 4 -6.14 9.58 -27.95
C GLU A 4 -4.80 9.98 -27.31
N LEU A 5 -4.79 10.10 -25.97
CA LEU A 5 -3.54 10.29 -25.24
C LEU A 5 -2.62 9.09 -25.57
N PRO A 6 -1.34 9.32 -25.92
CA PRO A 6 -0.43 8.24 -26.22
C PRO A 6 -0.25 7.36 -24.98
N PHE A 7 -0.45 6.05 -25.14
CA PHE A 7 -0.24 5.09 -24.05
C PHE A 7 1.23 5.13 -23.61
N GLN A 8 1.46 5.57 -22.37
CA GLN A 8 2.75 5.50 -21.71
C GLN A 8 2.59 4.68 -20.43
N PRO A 9 3.35 3.59 -20.24
CA PRO A 9 3.22 2.78 -19.03
C PRO A 9 3.62 3.59 -17.79
N PRO A 10 2.94 3.42 -16.64
CA PRO A 10 3.30 4.08 -15.39
C PRO A 10 4.74 3.80 -14.95
N LYS A 11 5.38 4.80 -14.33
CA LYS A 11 6.71 4.63 -13.74
C LYS A 11 6.65 3.64 -12.59
N THR A 12 7.39 2.55 -12.69
CA THR A 12 7.42 1.49 -11.67
C THR A 12 8.37 1.85 -10.54
N ARG A 13 7.91 1.69 -9.29
CA ARG A 13 8.77 1.79 -8.09
C ARG A 13 9.65 0.55 -7.98
N GLU A 14 10.84 0.73 -7.44
CA GLU A 14 11.67 -0.39 -6.99
C GLU A 14 10.88 -1.32 -6.08
N TRP A 15 11.12 -2.63 -6.18
CA TRP A 15 10.36 -3.65 -5.44
C TRP A 15 10.25 -3.32 -3.95
N ASN A 16 11.37 -2.92 -3.34
CA ASN A 16 11.41 -2.61 -1.92
C ASN A 16 10.61 -1.36 -1.52
N ALA A 17 10.37 -0.43 -2.46
CA ALA A 17 9.57 0.77 -2.27
C ALA A 17 8.07 0.59 -2.62
N LYS A 18 7.69 -0.53 -3.24
CA LYS A 18 6.28 -0.88 -3.47
C LYS A 18 5.58 -1.21 -2.15
N VAL A 19 4.31 -0.80 -2.05
CA VAL A 19 3.48 -1.08 -0.88
C VAL A 19 3.02 -2.54 -0.87
N PHE A 20 2.72 -3.07 0.32
CA PHE A 20 2.30 -4.46 0.50
C PHE A 20 0.80 -4.69 0.38
N ALA A 21 -0.03 -3.68 0.67
CA ALA A 21 -1.47 -3.85 0.74
C ALA A 21 -2.18 -3.29 -0.51
N MET A 22 -3.25 -3.96 -0.91
CA MET A 22 -4.20 -3.40 -1.88
C MET A 22 -4.99 -2.25 -1.27
N PRO A 23 -5.46 -1.29 -2.08
CA PRO A 23 -6.34 -0.23 -1.60
C PRO A 23 -7.65 -0.83 -1.08
N ARG A 24 -7.88 -0.65 0.23
CA ARG A 24 -9.09 -1.11 0.92
C ARG A 24 -10.14 -0.01 0.95
N ILE A 25 -10.60 0.36 -0.24
CA ILE A 25 -11.72 1.28 -0.41
C ILE A 25 -13.05 0.50 -0.41
N PRO A 26 -14.20 1.16 -0.20
CA PRO A 26 -15.49 0.51 -0.35
C PRO A 26 -15.69 0.00 -1.78
N ARG A 27 -16.16 -1.25 -1.95
CA ARG A 27 -16.45 -1.84 -3.27
C ARG A 27 -17.85 -1.44 -3.73
N SER A 28 -17.98 -0.91 -4.94
CA SER A 28 -19.27 -0.57 -5.51
C SER A 28 -19.99 -1.81 -6.06
N ASN A 29 -21.24 -1.65 -6.50
CA ASN A 29 -21.96 -2.69 -7.24
C ASN A 29 -21.28 -3.07 -8.57
N LYS A 30 -20.43 -2.21 -9.14
CA LYS A 30 -19.65 -2.45 -10.36
C LYS A 30 -18.19 -2.82 -10.07
N GLY A 31 -17.81 -2.94 -8.80
CA GLY A 31 -16.47 -3.32 -8.38
C GLY A 31 -15.58 -2.13 -8.02
N TYR A 32 -14.33 -2.44 -7.69
CA TYR A 32 -13.39 -1.45 -7.18
C TYR A 32 -12.98 -0.34 -8.16
N PRO A 33 -12.79 -0.57 -9.47
CA PRO A 33 -12.45 0.50 -10.40
C PRO A 33 -13.51 1.61 -10.44
N ASP A 34 -14.79 1.24 -10.37
CA ASP A 34 -15.89 2.20 -10.31
C ASP A 34 -15.83 3.03 -9.01
N SER A 35 -15.64 2.39 -7.85
CA SER A 35 -15.41 3.09 -6.58
C SER A 35 -14.23 4.06 -6.64
N LEU A 36 -13.12 3.63 -7.22
CA LEU A 36 -11.93 4.47 -7.35
C LEU A 36 -12.24 5.69 -8.22
N SER A 37 -12.93 5.50 -9.35
CA SER A 37 -13.35 6.61 -10.21
C SER A 37 -14.19 7.64 -9.45
N GLU A 38 -15.18 7.21 -8.67
CA GLU A 38 -16.00 8.12 -7.84
C GLU A 38 -15.15 8.92 -6.85
N ILE A 39 -14.17 8.28 -6.20
CA ILE A 39 -13.28 8.95 -5.25
C ILE A 39 -12.38 9.96 -5.97
N LEU A 40 -11.74 9.56 -7.07
CA LEU A 40 -10.84 10.44 -7.81
C LEU A 40 -11.60 11.61 -8.46
N ARG A 41 -12.85 11.41 -8.92
CA ARG A 41 -13.72 12.50 -9.38
C ARG A 41 -14.01 13.50 -8.27
N ALA A 42 -14.30 13.03 -7.06
CA ALA A 42 -14.50 13.93 -5.93
C ALA A 42 -13.27 14.78 -5.61
N VAL A 43 -12.05 14.23 -5.77
CA VAL A 43 -10.80 15.00 -5.66
C VAL A 43 -10.67 15.99 -6.81
N HIS A 44 -10.89 15.56 -8.06
CA HIS A 44 -10.83 16.39 -9.26
C HIS A 44 -11.79 17.60 -9.16
N ASP A 45 -13.01 17.35 -8.68
CA ASP A 45 -14.08 18.34 -8.52
C ASP A 45 -13.91 19.20 -7.25
N ARG A 46 -12.81 19.00 -6.50
CA ARG A 46 -12.48 19.73 -5.25
C ARG A 46 -13.58 19.67 -4.21
N ILE A 47 -14.20 18.50 -4.06
CA ILE A 47 -15.16 18.25 -2.99
C ILE A 47 -14.47 18.41 -1.63
N PRO A 48 -15.11 19.04 -0.62
CA PRO A 48 -14.49 19.22 0.69
C PRO A 48 -14.09 17.89 1.33
N LYS A 49 -12.89 17.84 1.93
CA LYS A 49 -12.30 16.61 2.49
C LYS A 49 -13.16 15.87 3.53
N ASN A 50 -13.96 16.59 4.31
CA ASN A 50 -14.83 16.00 5.33
C ASN A 50 -16.17 15.50 4.77
N THR A 51 -16.40 15.63 3.46
CA THR A 51 -17.63 15.17 2.81
C THR A 51 -17.65 13.64 2.76
N ILE A 52 -18.77 13.03 3.15
CA ILE A 52 -18.99 11.59 2.99
C ILE A 52 -19.18 11.25 1.52
N ILE A 53 -18.33 10.40 0.98
CA ILE A 53 -18.43 9.96 -0.42
C ILE A 53 -19.37 8.75 -0.50
N LYS A 54 -20.42 8.89 -1.31
CA LYS A 54 -21.41 7.82 -1.52
C LYS A 54 -21.00 6.93 -2.68
N ILE A 55 -20.58 5.71 -2.35
CA ILE A 55 -20.24 4.68 -3.32
C ILE A 55 -21.45 3.77 -3.55
N PRO A 56 -21.99 3.67 -4.79
CA PRO A 56 -23.17 2.85 -5.08
C PRO A 56 -22.99 1.38 -4.65
N GLY A 57 -23.95 0.84 -3.89
CA GLY A 57 -23.87 -0.54 -3.39
C GLY A 57 -23.01 -0.73 -2.13
N SER A 58 -22.46 0.35 -1.56
CA SER A 58 -21.77 0.32 -0.28
C SER A 58 -22.50 1.13 0.79
N ASN A 59 -22.46 0.64 2.03
CA ASN A 59 -22.93 1.36 3.22
C ASN A 59 -21.80 2.13 3.92
N SER A 60 -20.65 2.30 3.26
CA SER A 60 -19.56 3.07 3.83
C SER A 60 -20.00 4.52 4.12
N ASN A 61 -19.50 5.03 5.25
CA ASN A 61 -19.60 6.42 5.65
C ASN A 61 -18.20 7.04 5.77
N ASN A 62 -17.26 6.61 4.94
CA ASN A 62 -15.94 7.23 4.89
C ASN A 62 -16.02 8.63 4.26
N SER A 63 -15.30 9.56 4.87
CA SER A 63 -15.07 10.87 4.28
C SER A 63 -14.10 10.78 3.10
N LEU A 64 -14.07 11.82 2.26
CA LEU A 64 -13.06 11.93 1.20
C LEU A 64 -11.64 11.87 1.78
N GLU A 65 -11.40 12.48 2.93
CA GLU A 65 -10.13 12.43 3.66
C GLU A 65 -9.71 10.99 3.98
N ASP A 66 -10.59 10.18 4.59
CA ASP A 66 -10.29 8.79 4.96
C ASP A 66 -9.90 7.95 3.74
N LEU A 67 -10.61 8.16 2.62
CA LEU A 67 -10.39 7.46 1.37
C LEU A 67 -9.07 7.91 0.72
N CYS A 68 -8.77 9.20 0.73
CA CYS A 68 -7.51 9.73 0.19
C CYS A 68 -6.30 9.29 1.02
N ILE A 69 -6.41 9.23 2.35
CA ILE A 69 -5.37 8.66 3.22
C ILE A 69 -5.07 7.20 2.83
N THR A 70 -6.11 6.43 2.50
CA THR A 70 -5.97 5.04 2.05
C THR A 70 -5.28 4.92 0.69
N LEU A 71 -5.53 5.86 -0.23
CA LEU A 71 -5.02 5.84 -1.60
C LEU A 71 -3.62 6.46 -1.75
N ARG A 72 -3.24 7.37 -0.85
CA ARG A 72 -1.96 8.09 -0.87
C ARG A 72 -0.72 7.18 -0.95
N PRO A 73 -0.60 6.05 -0.20
CA PRO A 73 0.58 5.19 -0.27
C PRO A 73 0.84 4.62 -1.67
N MET A 74 -0.22 4.33 -2.42
CA MET A 74 -0.14 3.87 -3.82
C MET A 74 0.08 5.00 -4.82
N GLY A 75 0.14 6.25 -4.36
CA GLY A 75 0.45 7.42 -5.18
C GLY A 75 -0.71 7.98 -6.01
N PHE A 76 -1.95 7.50 -5.84
CA PHE A 76 -3.10 8.05 -6.59
C PHE A 76 -3.36 9.54 -6.27
N VAL A 77 -3.10 9.92 -5.03
CA VAL A 77 -3.34 11.27 -4.51
C VAL A 77 -2.16 11.74 -3.67
N TYR A 78 -1.97 13.04 -3.60
CA TYR A 78 -0.98 13.68 -2.75
C TYR A 78 -1.51 15.00 -2.16
N GLN A 79 -0.73 15.56 -1.23
CA GLN A 79 -0.91 16.89 -0.66
C GLN A 79 0.40 17.65 -0.83
N ASN A 80 0.34 18.89 -1.32
CA ASN A 80 1.51 19.75 -1.47
C ASN A 80 2.10 20.18 -0.11
N SER A 81 1.26 20.25 0.92
CA SER A 81 1.69 20.46 2.30
C SER A 81 0.76 19.74 3.28
N PRO A 82 1.21 19.37 4.49
CA PRO A 82 0.37 18.66 5.45
C PRO A 82 -0.95 19.41 5.72
N GLY A 83 -2.07 18.74 5.46
CA GLY A 83 -3.41 19.29 5.68
C GLY A 83 -3.96 20.17 4.56
N SER A 84 -3.21 20.37 3.47
CA SER A 84 -3.72 21.02 2.24
C SER A 84 -4.80 20.18 1.57
N ASP A 85 -5.43 20.75 0.55
CA ASP A 85 -6.34 19.98 -0.31
C ASP A 85 -5.59 18.82 -0.98
N TRP A 86 -6.34 17.76 -1.28
CA TRP A 86 -5.87 16.60 -2.02
C TRP A 86 -5.80 16.93 -3.51
N GLU A 87 -4.77 16.41 -4.17
CA GLU A 87 -4.58 16.51 -5.61
C GLU A 87 -4.35 15.12 -6.20
N LEU A 88 -4.75 14.91 -7.45
CA LEU A 88 -4.52 13.69 -8.21
C LEU A 88 -3.08 13.66 -8.73
N SER A 89 -2.43 12.49 -8.74
CA SER A 89 -1.23 12.30 -9.56
C SER A 89 -1.56 12.32 -11.05
N ASP A 90 -0.55 12.58 -11.89
CA ASP A 90 -0.70 12.56 -13.35
C ASP A 90 -1.21 11.20 -13.83
N GLU A 91 -0.73 10.11 -13.25
CA GLU A 91 -1.18 8.76 -13.62
C GLU A 91 -2.63 8.49 -13.18
N ALA A 92 -3.04 9.01 -12.02
CA ALA A 92 -4.41 8.89 -11.55
C ALA A 92 -5.39 9.70 -12.42
N GLN A 93 -4.99 10.91 -12.83
CA GLN A 93 -5.74 11.74 -13.77
C GLN A 93 -5.85 11.04 -15.13
N TYR A 94 -4.74 10.52 -15.67
CA TYR A 94 -4.73 9.77 -16.93
C TYR A 94 -5.70 8.58 -16.89
N TRP A 95 -5.64 7.79 -15.82
CA TRP A 95 -6.55 6.65 -15.68
C TRP A 95 -8.00 7.13 -15.56
N LEU A 96 -8.27 8.18 -14.79
CA LEU A 96 -9.62 8.71 -14.61
C LEU A 96 -10.26 9.14 -15.94
N GLU A 97 -9.46 9.67 -16.87
CA GLU A 97 -9.92 10.07 -18.21
C GLU A 97 -10.07 8.90 -19.17
N SER A 98 -9.10 7.98 -19.19
CA SER A 98 -9.07 6.84 -20.12
C SER A 98 -9.99 5.69 -19.71
N GLN A 99 -10.19 5.49 -18.41
CA GLN A 99 -10.88 4.33 -17.82
C GLN A 99 -10.31 2.99 -18.33
N ASP A 100 -9.02 2.95 -18.68
CA ASP A 100 -8.36 1.76 -19.19
C ASP A 100 -7.96 0.82 -18.04
N ASN A 101 -8.57 -0.36 -18.00
CA ASN A 101 -8.29 -1.39 -17.01
C ASN A 101 -6.85 -1.93 -17.07
N ILE A 102 -6.25 -2.03 -18.27
CA ILE A 102 -4.85 -2.46 -18.42
C ILE A 102 -3.94 -1.41 -17.81
N TYR A 103 -4.21 -0.13 -18.07
CA TYR A 103 -3.44 0.96 -17.49
C TYR A 103 -3.54 0.97 -15.96
N LEU A 104 -4.75 0.81 -15.39
CA LEU A 104 -4.91 0.72 -13.94
C LEU A 104 -4.18 -0.48 -13.34
N ALA A 105 -4.24 -1.64 -14.00
CA ALA A 105 -3.51 -2.82 -13.56
C ALA A 105 -2.00 -2.59 -13.54
N LEU A 106 -1.46 -1.94 -14.58
CA LEU A 106 -0.05 -1.54 -14.64
C LEU A 106 0.29 -0.52 -13.55
N TYR A 107 -0.60 0.42 -13.27
CA TYR A 107 -0.41 1.41 -12.20
C TYR A 107 -0.39 0.77 -10.81
N LEU A 108 -1.30 -0.17 -10.55
CA LEU A 108 -1.30 -0.97 -9.32
C LEU A 108 -0.02 -1.81 -9.25
N ASN A 109 0.39 -2.47 -10.33
CA ASN A 109 1.64 -3.22 -10.38
C ASN A 109 2.89 -2.35 -10.15
N ALA A 110 2.88 -1.12 -10.65
CA ALA A 110 3.98 -0.16 -10.47
C ALA A 110 4.19 0.23 -9.00
N ASN A 111 3.13 0.20 -8.19
CA ASN A 111 3.12 0.72 -6.83
C ASN A 111 2.94 -0.36 -5.75
N ILE A 112 2.41 -1.54 -6.09
CA ILE A 112 2.03 -2.61 -5.15
C ILE A 112 2.77 -3.89 -5.51
N ARG A 113 3.29 -4.59 -4.51
CA ARG A 113 3.97 -5.88 -4.70
C ARG A 113 2.99 -6.98 -5.09
N PHE A 114 3.46 -7.91 -5.91
CA PHE A 114 2.81 -9.18 -6.20
C PHE A 114 1.45 -8.99 -6.90
N ILE A 115 1.47 -8.31 -8.05
CA ILE A 115 0.30 -8.11 -8.92
C ILE A 115 0.50 -8.91 -10.20
N THR A 116 1.53 -8.58 -10.98
CA THR A 116 1.90 -9.35 -12.17
C THR A 116 2.25 -10.78 -11.80
N GLU A 117 3.01 -10.93 -10.72
CA GLU A 117 3.44 -12.20 -10.17
C GLU A 117 2.25 -13.09 -9.83
N LEU A 118 1.19 -12.52 -9.26
CA LEU A 118 -0.02 -13.29 -8.93
C LEU A 118 -0.70 -13.79 -10.20
N VAL A 119 -0.90 -12.91 -11.19
CA VAL A 119 -1.57 -13.27 -12.45
C VAL A 119 -0.77 -14.35 -13.20
N ASP A 120 0.54 -14.20 -13.28
CA ASP A 120 1.45 -15.16 -13.93
C ASP A 120 1.41 -16.55 -13.28
N ASN A 121 1.33 -16.59 -11.94
CA ASN A 121 1.30 -17.84 -11.18
C ASN A 121 -0.06 -18.54 -11.19
N LEU A 122 -1.13 -17.94 -11.73
CA LEU A 122 -2.43 -18.62 -11.89
C LEU A 122 -2.38 -19.80 -12.87
N SER A 123 -1.36 -19.86 -13.73
CA SER A 123 -1.09 -21.02 -14.60
C SER A 123 -0.64 -22.27 -13.82
N GLN A 124 0.00 -22.08 -12.67
CA GLN A 124 0.56 -23.15 -11.83
C GLN A 124 -0.26 -23.40 -10.57
N ALA A 125 -0.88 -22.36 -10.02
CA ALA A 125 -1.62 -22.38 -8.77
C ALA A 125 -2.94 -21.63 -8.92
N SER A 126 -4.05 -22.36 -8.92
CA SER A 126 -5.37 -21.79 -9.16
C SER A 126 -6.20 -21.57 -7.89
N ASN A 127 -5.66 -21.87 -6.71
CA ASN A 127 -6.33 -21.66 -5.42
C ASN A 127 -5.51 -20.74 -4.49
N THR A 128 -6.19 -20.11 -3.54
CA THR A 128 -5.59 -19.07 -2.69
C THR A 128 -4.57 -19.57 -1.67
N ARG A 129 -4.53 -20.88 -1.38
CA ARG A 129 -3.51 -21.46 -0.50
C ARG A 129 -2.18 -21.53 -1.24
N ASP A 130 -2.18 -22.14 -2.41
CA ASP A 130 -0.96 -22.36 -3.18
C ASP A 130 -0.35 -21.03 -3.63
N ILE A 131 -1.19 -20.06 -4.01
CA ILE A 131 -0.73 -18.69 -4.31
C ILE A 131 -0.09 -18.02 -3.09
N LEU A 132 -0.59 -18.26 -1.87
CA LEU A 132 0.00 -17.73 -0.64
C LEU A 132 1.35 -18.39 -0.33
N GLU A 133 1.48 -19.69 -0.57
CA GLU A 133 2.75 -20.42 -0.44
C GLU A 133 3.78 -19.83 -1.42
N ILE A 134 3.44 -19.66 -2.70
CA ILE A 134 4.31 -19.00 -3.69
C ILE A 134 4.70 -17.58 -3.26
N ALA A 135 3.73 -16.76 -2.84
CA ALA A 135 3.96 -15.38 -2.39
C ALA A 135 4.99 -15.29 -1.25
N ASN A 136 5.00 -16.28 -0.36
CA ASN A 136 5.91 -16.29 0.79
C ASN A 136 7.25 -16.95 0.44
N ASP A 137 7.22 -18.09 -0.22
CA ASP A 137 8.41 -18.93 -0.43
C ASP A 137 9.28 -18.42 -1.58
N VAL A 138 8.66 -17.83 -2.60
CA VAL A 138 9.36 -17.32 -3.80
C VAL A 138 9.60 -15.81 -3.71
N TYR A 139 8.64 -15.05 -3.19
CA TYR A 139 8.68 -13.58 -3.19
C TYR A 139 8.92 -12.96 -1.80
N PHE A 140 9.12 -13.77 -0.76
CA PHE A 140 9.50 -13.35 0.59
C PHE A 140 8.53 -12.33 1.22
N LEU A 141 7.22 -12.43 0.94
CA LEU A 141 6.24 -11.42 1.37
C LEU A 141 5.79 -11.56 2.83
N GLY A 142 6.04 -12.70 3.47
CA GLY A 142 5.80 -12.91 4.91
C GLY A 142 4.33 -12.79 5.34
N TRP A 143 3.38 -13.05 4.44
CA TRP A 143 1.96 -12.93 4.72
C TRP A 143 1.44 -14.11 5.53
N LYS A 144 0.79 -13.80 6.66
CA LYS A 144 0.25 -14.81 7.60
C LYS A 144 -1.04 -15.47 7.13
N GLY A 145 -1.75 -14.88 6.17
CA GLY A 145 -3.09 -15.35 5.81
C GLY A 145 -3.52 -14.90 4.42
N LYS A 146 -4.60 -15.53 3.96
CA LYS A 146 -5.11 -15.41 2.59
C LYS A 146 -5.73 -14.06 2.26
N SER A 147 -5.93 -13.16 3.22
CA SER A 147 -6.56 -11.85 3.00
C SER A 147 -5.83 -11.03 1.94
N GLN A 148 -4.50 -11.06 1.93
CA GLN A 148 -3.69 -10.37 0.92
C GLN A 148 -3.91 -10.91 -0.49
N ILE A 149 -4.15 -12.22 -0.61
CA ILE A 149 -4.45 -12.89 -1.88
C ILE A 149 -5.89 -12.58 -2.32
N HIS A 150 -6.84 -12.66 -1.40
CA HIS A 150 -8.25 -12.33 -1.67
C HIS A 150 -8.43 -10.87 -2.10
N ASP A 151 -7.79 -9.92 -1.41
CA ASP A 151 -7.86 -8.50 -1.75
C ASP A 151 -7.37 -8.25 -3.20
N ARG A 152 -6.27 -8.91 -3.60
CA ARG A 152 -5.71 -8.81 -4.97
C ARG A 152 -6.61 -9.47 -6.00
N LEU A 153 -7.04 -10.71 -5.76
CA LEU A 153 -7.91 -11.44 -6.67
C LEU A 153 -9.24 -10.70 -6.89
N GLN A 154 -9.80 -10.08 -5.86
CA GLN A 154 -11.04 -9.31 -6.00
C GLN A 154 -10.85 -8.10 -6.92
N TRP A 155 -9.76 -7.34 -6.75
CA TRP A 155 -9.40 -6.24 -7.67
C TRP A 155 -9.14 -6.72 -9.09
N LEU A 156 -8.35 -7.79 -9.27
CA LEU A 156 -8.02 -8.33 -10.58
C LEU A 156 -9.24 -8.88 -11.31
N ARG A 157 -10.20 -9.45 -10.58
CA ARG A 157 -11.51 -9.86 -11.12
C ARG A 157 -12.35 -8.66 -11.54
N ASP A 158 -12.41 -7.63 -10.70
CA ASP A 158 -13.17 -6.40 -11.03
C ASP A 158 -12.58 -5.64 -12.22
N LEU A 159 -11.27 -5.78 -12.45
CA LEU A 159 -10.59 -5.28 -13.64
C LEU A 159 -10.77 -6.19 -14.88
N GLY A 160 -11.30 -7.39 -14.69
CA GLY A 160 -11.49 -8.39 -15.75
C GLY A 160 -10.24 -9.15 -16.15
N LEU A 161 -9.15 -9.10 -15.38
CA LEU A 161 -7.88 -9.78 -15.66
C LEU A 161 -7.89 -11.25 -15.23
N VAL A 162 -8.71 -11.55 -14.22
CA VAL A 162 -8.83 -12.88 -13.61
C VAL A 162 -10.28 -13.29 -13.60
N GLU A 163 -10.55 -14.57 -13.84
CA GLU A 163 -11.86 -15.18 -13.74
C GLU A 163 -11.89 -16.17 -12.57
N TYR A 164 -13.07 -16.34 -11.97
CA TYR A 164 -13.30 -17.38 -10.97
C TYR A 164 -14.27 -18.40 -11.55
N GLN A 165 -13.86 -19.64 -11.55
CA GLN A 165 -14.60 -20.77 -12.11
C GLN A 165 -15.30 -21.51 -10.97
N ASP A 166 -16.57 -21.19 -10.74
CA ASP A 166 -17.34 -21.72 -9.59
C ASP A 166 -17.38 -23.25 -9.52
N HIS A 167 -17.44 -23.92 -10.67
CA HIS A 167 -17.57 -25.37 -10.78
C HIS A 167 -16.33 -26.14 -10.29
N VAL A 168 -15.13 -25.55 -10.45
CA VAL A 168 -13.86 -26.11 -9.97
C VAL A 168 -13.29 -25.37 -8.77
N GLN A 169 -13.91 -24.24 -8.38
CA GLN A 169 -13.47 -23.34 -7.30
C GLN A 169 -12.04 -22.80 -7.50
N GLN A 170 -11.73 -22.44 -8.75
CA GLN A 170 -10.38 -22.07 -9.17
C GLN A 170 -10.36 -20.73 -9.90
N TYR A 171 -9.23 -20.05 -9.82
CA TYR A 171 -8.96 -18.82 -10.55
C TYR A 171 -8.16 -19.12 -11.82
N SER A 172 -8.45 -18.39 -12.89
CA SER A 172 -7.73 -18.47 -14.16
C SER A 172 -7.48 -17.09 -14.75
N VAL A 173 -6.44 -16.97 -15.57
CA VAL A 173 -6.14 -15.75 -16.32
C VAL A 173 -7.18 -15.59 -17.45
N SER A 174 -7.73 -14.39 -17.60
CA SER A 174 -8.64 -14.07 -18.71
C SER A 174 -7.85 -13.64 -19.96
N THR A 175 -8.53 -13.44 -21.10
CA THR A 175 -7.89 -12.83 -22.29
C THR A 175 -7.29 -11.44 -22.01
N LEU A 176 -7.93 -10.66 -21.14
CA LEU A 176 -7.40 -9.35 -20.74
C LEU A 176 -6.19 -9.51 -19.80
N GLY A 177 -6.20 -10.53 -18.94
CA GLY A 177 -5.06 -10.91 -18.12
C GLY A 177 -3.83 -11.28 -18.95
N GLU A 178 -4.00 -12.08 -20.00
CA GLU A 178 -2.91 -12.43 -20.94
C GLU A 178 -2.35 -11.17 -21.63
N LYS A 179 -3.24 -10.26 -22.05
CA LYS A 179 -2.81 -8.97 -22.63
C LYS A 179 -1.98 -8.18 -21.61
N PHE A 180 -2.42 -8.13 -20.35
CA PHE A 180 -1.67 -7.47 -19.27
C PHE A 180 -0.30 -8.13 -19.05
N LEU A 181 -0.22 -9.46 -19.02
CA LEU A 181 1.07 -10.18 -18.92
C LEU A 181 2.00 -9.86 -20.08
N SER A 182 1.49 -9.64 -21.30
CA SER A 182 2.33 -9.29 -22.46
C SER A 182 3.01 -7.91 -22.36
N VAL A 183 2.52 -7.02 -21.50
CA VAL A 183 3.01 -5.64 -21.32
C VAL A 183 3.52 -5.34 -19.92
N SER A 184 3.37 -6.28 -18.99
CA SER A 184 3.89 -6.20 -17.63
C SER A 184 5.10 -7.12 -17.49
N ASN A 185 6.05 -6.73 -16.64
CA ASN A 185 7.23 -7.54 -16.36
C ASN A 185 7.12 -8.03 -14.91
N PRO A 186 6.96 -9.34 -14.66
CA PRO A 186 7.07 -9.88 -13.31
C PRO A 186 8.49 -9.64 -12.79
N VAL A 187 8.61 -9.36 -11.49
CA VAL A 187 9.93 -9.29 -10.88
C VAL A 187 10.60 -10.65 -10.93
N ASN A 188 11.90 -10.69 -11.26
CA ASN A 188 12.67 -11.92 -11.11
C ASN A 188 12.88 -12.18 -9.61
N PRO A 189 12.35 -13.29 -9.05
CA PRO A 189 12.55 -13.63 -7.63
C PRO A 189 14.02 -13.71 -7.22
N GLU A 190 14.90 -14.18 -8.10
CA GLU A 190 16.34 -14.31 -7.83
C GLU A 190 17.04 -12.95 -7.69
N ALA A 191 16.46 -11.89 -8.24
CA ALA A 191 16.97 -10.53 -8.12
C ALA A 191 16.51 -9.83 -6.83
N LEU A 192 15.62 -10.46 -6.04
CA LEU A 192 15.15 -9.90 -4.79
C LEU A 192 16.25 -10.00 -3.74
N ILE A 193 16.84 -8.86 -3.40
CA ILE A 193 17.76 -8.75 -2.28
C ILE A 193 16.94 -8.93 -1.00
N ILE A 194 17.06 -10.11 -0.39
CA ILE A 194 16.59 -10.35 0.96
C ILE A 194 17.55 -9.57 1.86
N ASN A 195 17.10 -8.44 2.42
CA ASN A 195 17.76 -7.90 3.61
C ASN A 195 17.47 -8.90 4.73
N THR A 196 18.26 -9.97 4.79
CA THR A 196 18.41 -10.75 6.01
C THR A 196 18.91 -9.78 7.08
N ASP A 197 18.34 -9.89 8.27
CA ASP A 197 18.81 -9.10 9.41
C ASP A 197 20.33 -9.30 9.52
N GLU A 198 21.11 -8.23 9.32
CA GLU A 198 22.57 -8.30 9.36
C GLU A 198 23.08 -8.83 10.71
N THR A 199 22.23 -8.74 11.74
CA THR A 199 22.50 -9.23 13.09
C THR A 199 22.16 -10.71 13.30
N THR A 200 21.65 -11.43 12.29
CA THR A 200 21.28 -12.86 12.44
C THR A 200 22.47 -13.73 12.85
N ASP A 201 23.67 -13.36 12.40
CA ASP A 201 24.94 -14.02 12.73
C ASP A 201 25.72 -13.29 13.85
N GLU A 202 25.17 -12.23 14.43
CA GLU A 202 25.79 -11.55 15.56
C GLU A 202 25.59 -12.37 16.85
N GLU A 203 26.67 -13.00 17.34
CA GLU A 203 26.64 -13.68 18.64
C GLU A 203 26.64 -12.71 19.82
N ARG A 204 26.95 -11.41 19.59
CA ARG A 204 27.09 -10.39 20.63
C ARG A 204 26.68 -9.02 20.12
N VAL A 205 25.87 -8.33 20.91
CA VAL A 205 25.57 -6.90 20.71
C VAL A 205 26.72 -6.09 21.31
N PRO A 206 27.43 -5.25 20.54
CA PRO A 206 28.43 -4.36 21.10
C PRO A 206 27.75 -3.33 22.00
N VAL A 207 27.95 -3.47 23.32
CA VAL A 207 27.47 -2.50 24.31
C VAL A 207 28.54 -1.44 24.48
N SER A 208 28.18 -0.17 24.31
CA SER A 208 29.10 0.95 24.55
C SER A 208 29.46 1.07 26.03
N ASP A 209 30.68 1.50 26.34
CA ASP A 209 31.18 1.61 27.73
C ASP A 209 30.25 2.44 28.63
N TRP A 210 29.70 3.55 28.12
CA TRP A 210 28.76 4.38 28.87
C TRP A 210 27.49 3.63 29.32
N ALA A 211 27.04 2.63 28.55
CA ALA A 211 25.89 1.82 28.88
C ALA A 211 26.24 0.76 29.94
N LEU A 212 27.48 0.24 29.93
CA LEU A 212 28.00 -0.62 31.00
C LEU A 212 28.19 0.18 32.30
N ASP A 213 28.66 1.42 32.19
CA ASP A 213 28.82 2.33 33.34
C ASP A 213 27.48 2.64 34.00
N LEU A 214 26.39 2.76 33.21
CA LEU A 214 25.03 2.92 33.74
C LEU A 214 24.56 1.74 34.59
N CYS A 215 25.05 0.52 34.34
CA CYS A 215 24.73 -0.65 35.16
C CYS A 215 25.46 -0.65 36.51
N ASN A 216 26.48 0.18 36.68
CA ASN A 216 27.33 0.25 37.87
C ASN A 216 27.10 1.51 38.72
N LEU A 217 26.07 2.31 38.41
CA LEU A 217 25.75 3.50 39.19
C LEU A 217 25.40 3.16 40.64
N SER A 218 25.95 3.94 41.56
CA SER A 218 25.63 3.86 42.98
C SER A 218 24.23 4.40 43.28
N GLU A 219 23.69 4.02 44.44
CA GLU A 219 22.36 4.45 44.90
C GLU A 219 22.27 5.98 45.09
N GLN A 220 23.39 6.62 45.46
CA GLN A 220 23.49 8.09 45.54
C GLN A 220 23.44 8.75 44.15
N GLU A 221 24.12 8.19 43.16
CA GLU A 221 24.10 8.71 41.79
C GLU A 221 22.70 8.57 41.17
N LEU A 222 22.03 7.43 41.40
CA LEU A 222 20.66 7.21 40.96
C LEU A 222 19.67 8.22 41.55
N GLN A 223 19.83 8.58 42.83
CA GLN A 223 19.00 9.60 43.50
C GLN A 223 19.28 11.03 43.02
N SER A 224 20.49 11.30 42.52
CA SER A 224 20.89 12.61 41.98
C SER A 224 20.47 12.84 40.53
N ARG A 225 19.91 11.83 39.85
CA ARG A 225 19.43 11.95 38.47
C ARG A 225 18.22 12.89 38.46
N ASP A 226 18.22 13.82 37.51
CA ASP A 226 17.01 14.58 37.21
C ASP A 226 15.85 13.60 36.97
N PRO A 227 14.67 13.86 37.56
CA PRO A 227 13.53 12.99 37.37
C PRO A 227 13.27 12.87 35.88
N SER A 228 13.28 11.62 35.38
CA SER A 228 12.97 11.34 33.99
C SER A 228 11.64 12.01 33.66
N ILE A 229 11.67 12.99 32.75
CA ILE A 229 10.47 13.42 32.05
C ILE A 229 10.11 12.20 31.22
N GLY A 230 9.25 11.36 31.78
CA GLY A 230 8.75 10.17 31.09
C GLY A 230 8.15 10.57 29.75
N TYR A 231 7.84 9.57 28.93
CA TYR A 231 7.16 9.81 27.67
C TYR A 231 5.78 10.47 27.94
N ILE A 232 5.64 11.74 27.55
CA ILE A 232 4.37 12.48 27.60
C ILE A 232 3.85 12.59 26.16
N PRO A 233 2.83 11.81 25.76
CA PRO A 233 2.20 12.00 24.46
C PRO A 233 1.27 13.21 24.48
N GLY A 234 1.59 14.28 23.75
CA GLY A 234 0.64 15.36 23.45
C GLY A 234 1.18 16.80 23.55
N ASN A 235 0.88 17.57 22.49
CA ASN A 235 1.05 19.00 22.19
C ASN A 235 1.74 19.96 23.21
N ASN A 236 2.82 20.60 22.74
CA ASN A 236 3.86 21.37 23.46
C ASN A 236 3.48 22.76 24.05
N ASN A 237 2.21 23.10 24.25
CA ASN A 237 1.87 24.48 24.64
C ASN A 237 1.97 24.80 26.14
N GLU A 238 2.03 23.80 27.03
CA GLU A 238 2.15 24.05 28.48
C GLU A 238 3.61 24.11 29.00
N ILE A 239 4.59 23.68 28.20
CA ILE A 239 5.99 23.53 28.65
C ILE A 239 6.75 24.85 28.66
N TYR A 240 6.47 25.76 27.73
CA TYR A 240 7.20 27.04 27.61
C TYR A 240 7.03 27.99 28.80
N GLN A 241 6.07 27.74 29.71
CA GLN A 241 5.86 28.60 30.88
C GLN A 241 6.64 28.18 32.13
N ARG A 242 7.18 26.94 32.19
CA ARG A 242 7.94 26.47 33.37
C ARG A 242 9.44 26.68 33.29
N SER A 243 10.01 26.85 32.10
CA SER A 243 11.45 27.08 31.91
C SER A 243 11.90 28.56 32.04
N ASN A 244 10.96 29.50 32.27
CA ASN A 244 11.27 30.93 32.47
C ASN A 244 11.14 31.38 33.95
N ARG A 245 11.20 30.44 34.91
CA ARG A 245 11.27 30.77 36.34
C ARG A 245 12.32 29.96 37.07
N PHE A 246 13.56 29.89 36.56
CA PHE A 246 14.77 29.71 37.35
C PHE A 246 15.95 30.33 36.61
#